data_AF-A0A7V8F4B9-F1
#
_entry.id   AF-A0A7V8F4B9-F1
#
_cell.length_a   1.000
_cell.length_b   1.000
_cell.length_c   1.000
_cell.angle_alpha   90.00
_cell.angle_beta   90.00
_cell.angle_gamma   90.00
#
_symmetry.space_group_name_H-M   'P 1'
#
loop_
_entity.id
_entity.type
_entity.pdbx_description
1 polymer ?
#
loop_
_entity_poly.entity_id
_entity_poly.type
_entity_poly.pdbx_seq_one_letter_code
_entity_poly.pdbx_strand_id
1 'polypeptide(L)'
;MTDQDTPAREYTRPPMTRGVDPQRMNWLWQLVLQATDLDPADVRQALNAVGVAATDQRLASWQASDRDENYFPLTIAELERNLRAVIAWKAKRTQVAEDIVAQE
;
A
#
# COMPACT_ATOMS: atom_id res chain seq x y z
N MET A 1 9.50 -34.19 10.72
CA MET A 1 9.60 -32.72 10.62
C MET A 1 10.73 -32.44 9.66
N THR A 2 10.43 -32.00 8.44
CA THR A 2 11.47 -31.63 7.47
C THR A 2 11.91 -30.22 7.82
N ASP A 3 13.11 -30.14 8.40
CA ASP A 3 13.85 -28.89 8.58
C ASP A 3 13.98 -28.24 7.20
N GLN A 4 13.33 -27.10 6.98
CA GLN A 4 13.54 -26.34 5.77
C GLN A 4 14.92 -25.68 5.90
N ASP A 5 15.93 -26.30 5.29
CA ASP A 5 17.25 -25.74 5.04
C ASP A 5 17.11 -24.38 4.34
N THR A 6 16.95 -23.32 5.14
CA THR A 6 16.98 -21.95 4.66
C THR A 6 18.45 -21.62 4.49
N PRO A 7 18.96 -21.43 3.26
CA PRO A 7 20.36 -21.12 3.08
C PRO A 7 20.66 -19.84 3.86
N ALA A 8 21.58 -19.92 4.83
CA ALA A 8 22.11 -18.80 5.60
C ALA A 8 22.98 -17.91 4.70
N ARG A 9 22.40 -17.39 3.62
CA ARG A 9 23.02 -16.35 2.82
C ARG A 9 23.10 -15.10 3.67
N GLU A 10 24.32 -14.66 3.96
CA GLU A 10 24.55 -13.34 4.52
C GLU A 10 23.78 -12.30 3.69
N TYR A 11 23.06 -11.41 4.38
CA TYR A 11 22.30 -10.36 3.72
C TYR A 11 23.25 -9.54 2.84
N THR A 12 23.13 -9.74 1.53
CA THR A 12 23.85 -8.92 0.55
C THR A 12 22.93 -7.78 0.19
N ARG A 13 23.28 -6.57 0.65
CA ARG A 13 22.55 -5.36 0.27
C ARG A 13 22.51 -5.28 -1.26
N PRO A 14 21.32 -5.29 -1.89
CA PRO A 14 21.20 -5.09 -3.32
C PRO A 14 21.82 -3.74 -3.72
N PRO A 15 22.47 -3.64 -4.88
CA PRO A 15 23.02 -2.37 -5.34
C PRO A 15 21.89 -1.33 -5.45
N MET A 16 22.13 -0.11 -4.96
CA MET A 16 21.21 1.01 -5.14
C MET A 16 21.32 1.51 -6.59
N THR A 17 20.60 0.85 -7.50
CA THR A 17 20.63 1.11 -8.94
C THR A 17 19.90 2.39 -9.36
N ARG A 18 19.16 3.01 -8.42
CA ARG A 18 18.43 4.26 -8.62
C ARG A 18 18.40 5.07 -7.33
N GLY A 19 18.59 6.39 -7.45
CA GLY A 19 18.27 7.34 -6.38
C GLY A 19 16.75 7.45 -6.19
N VAL A 20 16.27 7.20 -4.98
CA VAL A 20 14.86 7.31 -4.62
C VAL A 20 14.67 8.61 -3.84
N ASP A 21 13.79 9.48 -4.34
CA ASP A 21 13.36 10.67 -3.61
C ASP A 21 12.21 10.30 -2.66
N PRO A 22 12.39 10.36 -1.33
CA PRO A 22 11.35 10.02 -0.36
C PRO A 22 10.15 10.98 -0.42
N GLN A 23 10.24 12.11 -1.12
CA GLN A 23 9.13 13.02 -1.35
C GLN A 23 8.27 12.61 -2.56
N ARG A 24 8.72 11.65 -3.38
CA ARG A 24 8.07 11.27 -4.65
C ARG A 24 7.93 9.75 -4.77
N MET A 25 7.04 9.18 -3.97
CA MET A 25 6.81 7.74 -3.85
C MET A 25 5.62 7.21 -4.66
N ASN A 26 5.02 8.04 -5.53
CA ASN A 26 3.90 7.64 -6.39
C ASN A 26 4.22 6.36 -7.21
N TRP A 27 5.44 6.23 -7.71
CA TRP A 27 5.88 5.04 -8.45
C TRP A 27 5.79 3.76 -7.61
N LEU A 28 6.14 3.82 -6.32
CA LEU A 28 6.09 2.65 -5.44
C LEU A 28 4.65 2.31 -5.10
N TRP A 29 3.80 3.32 -4.89
CA TRP A 29 2.36 3.12 -4.74
C TRP A 29 1.76 2.41 -5.95
N GLN A 30 2.10 2.83 -7.17
CA GLN A 30 1.63 2.17 -8.39
C GLN A 30 2.10 0.72 -8.50
N LEU A 31 3.35 0.41 -8.10
CA LEU A 31 3.81 -0.98 -8.04
C LEU A 31 3.02 -1.81 -7.02
N VAL A 32 2.69 -1.24 -5.86
CA VAL A 32 1.82 -1.92 -4.88
C VAL A 32 0.44 -2.18 -5.48
N LEU A 33 -0.15 -1.20 -6.17
CA LEU A 33 -1.43 -1.40 -6.87
C LEU A 33 -1.35 -2.46 -7.97
N GLN A 34 -0.24 -2.56 -8.70
CA GLN A 34 -0.06 -3.60 -9.72
C GLN A 34 0.16 -4.99 -9.12
N ALA A 35 0.82 -5.06 -7.96
CA ALA A 35 1.13 -6.31 -7.29
C ALA A 35 -0.01 -6.83 -6.40
N THR A 36 -1.11 -6.08 -6.25
CA THR A 36 -2.21 -6.42 -5.35
C THR A 36 -3.56 -6.12 -5.99
N ASP A 37 -4.62 -6.83 -5.59
CA ASP A 37 -5.99 -6.52 -6.03
C ASP A 37 -6.63 -5.39 -5.21
N LEU A 38 -5.92 -4.28 -5.03
CA LEU A 38 -6.36 -3.19 -4.18
C LEU A 38 -7.33 -2.25 -4.93
N ASP A 39 -8.61 -2.29 -4.56
CA ASP A 39 -9.62 -1.37 -5.09
C ASP A 39 -9.42 0.06 -4.55
N PRO A 40 -9.36 1.10 -5.40
CA PRO A 40 -9.34 2.50 -4.97
C PRO A 40 -10.46 2.87 -3.97
N ALA A 41 -11.64 2.27 -4.07
CA ALA A 41 -12.74 2.49 -3.14
C ALA A 41 -12.42 1.95 -1.74
N ASP A 42 -11.75 0.79 -1.64
CA ASP A 42 -11.28 0.25 -0.36
C ASP A 42 -10.18 1.12 0.24
N VAL A 43 -9.26 1.62 -0.58
CA VAL A 43 -8.24 2.58 -0.13
C VAL A 43 -8.89 3.81 0.48
N ARG A 44 -9.88 4.38 -0.22
CA ARG A 44 -10.61 5.55 0.26
C ARG A 44 -11.25 5.30 1.61
N GLN A 45 -11.96 4.18 1.75
CA GLN A 45 -12.63 3.80 2.99
C GLN A 45 -11.63 3.61 4.13
N ALA A 46 -10.52 2.90 3.86
CA ALA A 46 -9.46 2.67 4.82
C ALA A 46 -8.85 3.99 5.33
N LEU A 47 -8.56 4.93 4.43
CA LEU A 47 -7.99 6.23 4.77
C LEU A 47 -8.96 7.10 5.56
N ASN A 48 -10.21 7.19 5.11
CA ASN A 48 -11.23 7.97 5.81
C ASN A 48 -11.50 7.40 7.22
N ALA A 49 -11.44 6.08 7.40
CA ALA A 49 -11.60 5.43 8.70
C ALA A 49 -10.49 5.80 9.72
N VAL A 50 -9.31 6.21 9.25
CA VAL A 50 -8.21 6.69 10.10
C VAL A 50 -8.09 8.23 10.13
N GLY A 51 -9.12 8.94 9.65
CA GLY A 51 -9.18 10.41 9.66
C GLY A 51 -8.37 11.09 8.55
N VAL A 52 -7.90 10.35 7.55
CA VAL A 52 -7.23 10.92 6.37
C VAL A 52 -8.30 11.21 5.32
N ALA A 53 -8.54 12.48 5.02
CA ALA A 53 -9.51 12.90 4.02
C ALA A 53 -9.03 12.54 2.59
N ALA A 54 -9.31 11.32 2.16
CA ALA A 54 -8.95 10.82 0.84
C ALA A 54 -10.05 11.16 -0.17
N THR A 55 -9.81 12.20 -0.97
CA THR A 55 -10.69 12.54 -2.10
C THR A 55 -10.33 11.69 -3.32
N ASP A 56 -11.29 11.50 -4.23
CA ASP A 56 -11.05 10.76 -5.48
C ASP A 56 -9.94 11.42 -6.31
N GLN A 57 -9.86 12.76 -6.30
CA GLN A 57 -8.79 13.52 -6.94
C GLN A 57 -7.41 13.21 -6.30
N ARG A 58 -7.32 13.12 -4.97
CA ARG A 58 -6.08 12.78 -4.28
C ARG A 58 -5.63 11.36 -4.63
N LEU A 59 -6.56 10.40 -4.66
CA LEU A 59 -6.25 9.03 -5.05
C LEU A 59 -5.79 8.92 -6.51
N ALA A 60 -6.47 9.64 -7.42
CA ALA A 60 -6.09 9.71 -8.83
C ALA A 60 -4.68 10.31 -9.02
N SER A 61 -4.31 11.34 -8.24
CA SER A 61 -2.99 11.97 -8.30
C SER A 61 -1.81 11.02 -8.00
N TRP A 62 -2.07 9.93 -7.27
CA TRP A 62 -1.03 8.92 -6.96
C TRP A 62 -0.79 7.94 -8.09
N GLN A 63 -1.74 7.83 -9.02
CA GLN A 63 -1.62 7.04 -10.25
C GLN A 63 -1.10 7.86 -11.43
N ALA A 64 -1.11 9.19 -11.31
CA ALA A 64 -0.57 10.09 -12.31
C ALA A 64 0.96 9.96 -12.46
N SER A 65 1.44 10.13 -13.68
CA SER A 65 2.85 10.30 -14.00
C SER A 65 3.35 11.66 -13.53
N ASP A 66 4.67 11.81 -13.33
CA ASP A 66 5.27 13.08 -12.89
C ASP A 66 5.16 14.22 -13.92
N ARG A 67 4.73 13.90 -15.15
CA ARG A 67 4.47 14.85 -16.23
C ARG A 67 3.01 15.31 -16.32
N ASP A 68 2.11 14.68 -15.57
CA ASP A 68 0.69 14.97 -15.67
C ASP A 68 0.33 16.18 -14.80
N GLU A 69 -0.62 17.00 -15.26
CA GLU A 69 -1.05 18.23 -14.55
C GLU A 69 -1.69 17.96 -13.20
N ASN A 70 -2.25 16.76 -13.01
CA ASN A 70 -2.86 16.29 -11.77
C ASN A 70 -1.86 15.53 -10.88
N TYR A 71 -0.56 15.57 -11.19
CA TYR A 71 0.46 14.97 -10.34
C TYR A 71 0.56 15.72 -9.02
N PHE A 72 0.34 14.98 -7.93
CA PHE A 72 0.66 15.45 -6.59
C PHE A 72 1.53 14.42 -5.88
N PRO A 73 2.68 14.84 -5.31
CA PRO A 73 3.60 13.91 -4.67
C PRO A 73 2.93 13.19 -3.49
N LEU A 74 3.25 11.90 -3.40
CA LEU A 74 3.03 11.05 -2.24
C LEU A 74 4.39 10.85 -1.56
N THR A 75 4.53 11.30 -0.32
CA THR A 75 5.76 11.09 0.45
C THR A 75 5.86 9.67 1.00
N ILE A 76 7.05 9.25 1.43
CA ILE A 76 7.25 7.94 2.07
C ILE A 76 6.43 7.77 3.36
N ALA A 77 6.26 8.86 4.13
CA ALA A 77 5.45 8.85 5.34
C ALA A 77 3.95 8.68 5.04
N GLU A 78 3.47 9.37 4.01
CA GLU A 78 2.09 9.18 3.55
C GLU A 78 1.88 7.77 2.99
N LEU A 79 2.82 7.26 2.20
CA LEU A 79 2.78 5.90 1.68
C LEU A 79 2.68 4.88 2.81
N GLU A 80 3.56 4.96 3.81
CA GLU A 80 3.55 4.08 4.97
C GLU A 80 2.21 4.13 5.71
N ARG A 81 1.75 5.34 6.07
CA ARG A 81 0.46 5.55 6.74
C ARG A 81 -0.68 4.94 5.94
N ASN A 82 -0.71 5.17 4.63
CA ASN A 82 -1.77 4.70 3.76
C ASN A 82 -1.79 3.16 3.70
N LEU A 83 -0.62 2.52 3.61
CA LEU A 83 -0.51 1.06 3.62
C LEU A 83 -0.97 0.47 4.96
N ARG A 84 -0.62 1.09 6.09
CA ARG A 84 -1.11 0.64 7.41
C ARG A 84 -2.63 0.71 7.51
N ALA A 85 -3.23 1.80 7.03
CA ALA A 85 -4.67 1.96 7.02
C ALA A 85 -5.35 0.86 6.18
N VAL A 86 -4.82 0.60 4.99
CA VAL A 86 -5.31 -0.46 4.10
C VAL A 86 -5.18 -1.85 4.73
N ILE A 87 -4.05 -2.15 5.38
CA ILE A 87 -3.84 -3.44 6.07
C ILE A 87 -4.85 -3.62 7.19
N ALA A 88 -5.05 -2.60 8.03
CA ALA A 88 -6.03 -2.64 9.12
C ALA A 88 -7.46 -2.81 8.59
N TRP A 89 -7.80 -2.13 7.49
CA TRP A 89 -9.09 -2.27 6.82
C TRP A 89 -9.33 -3.69 6.31
N LYS A 90 -8.34 -4.28 5.63
CA LYS A 90 -8.40 -5.66 5.14
C LYS A 90 -8.58 -6.65 6.30
N ALA A 91 -7.78 -6.52 7.36
CA ALA A 91 -7.89 -7.38 8.53
C ALA A 91 -9.29 -7.32 9.17
N LYS A 92 -9.86 -6.11 9.31
CA LYS A 92 -11.22 -5.92 9.84
C LYS A 92 -12.28 -6.59 8.95
N ARG A 93 -12.15 -6.49 7.62
CA ARG A 93 -13.09 -7.12 6.68
C ARG A 93 -13.03 -8.64 6.75
N THR A 94 -11.83 -9.22 6.85
CA THR A 94 -11.65 -10.66 7.01
C THR A 94 -12.29 -11.14 8.31
N GLN A 95 -12.04 -10.47 9.44
CA GLN A 95 -12.65 -10.82 10.73
C GLN A 95 -14.18 -10.81 10.66
N VAL A 96 -14.77 -9.77 10.07
CA VAL A 96 -16.23 -9.68 9.93
C VAL A 96 -16.78 -10.81 9.06
N ALA A 97 -16.09 -11.18 7.98
CA ALA A 97 -16.51 -12.30 7.14
C ALA A 97 -16.45 -13.65 7.88
N GLU A 98 -15.40 -13.88 8.68
CA GLU A 98 -15.26 -15.08 9.51
C GLU A 98 -16.33 -15.15 10.60
N ASP A 99 -16.64 -14.02 11.25
CA ASP A 99 -17.67 -13.94 12.29
C ASP A 99 -19.08 -14.24 11.73
N ILE A 100 -19.37 -13.81 10.50
CA ILE A 100 -20.65 -14.13 9.83
C ILE A 100 -20.76 -15.62 9.57
N VAL A 101 -19.71 -16.24 9.02
CA VAL A 101 -19.69 -17.69 8.72
C VAL A 101 -19.76 -18.54 9.99
N ALA A 102 -19.20 -18.08 11.11
CA ALA A 102 -19.25 -18.79 12.39
C ALA A 102 -20.62 -18.70 13.10
N GLN A 103 -21.51 -17.81 12.65
CA GLN A 103 -22.85 -17.61 13.20
C GLN A 103 -23.96 -18.31 12.40
N GLU A 104 -23.63 -18.89 11.24
CA GLU A 104 -24.50 -19.73 10.40
C GLU A 104 -24.33 -21.23 10.71
#